data_AF-A0AB39XZW1-F1
#
_entry.id   AF-A0AB39XZW1-F1
#
_cell.length_a   1.000
_cell.length_b   1.000
_cell.length_c   1.000
_cell.angle_alpha   90.00
_cell.angle_beta   90.00
_cell.angle_gamma   90.00
#
_symmetry.space_group_name_H-M   'P 1'
#
loop_
_entity.id
_entity.type
_entity.pdbx_description
1 polymer ?
#
loop_
_entity_poly.entity_id
_entity_poly.type
_entity_poly.pdbx_seq_one_letter_code
_entity_poly.pdbx_strand_id
1 'polypeptide(L)'
;MSAASPAADGGDTPPTLPDVPPGRRFEPDLRSMTRINLRPIASPMPLGFFTIAIGSVMTGCLQLGIFDQTARSAVAFTVLPAFALQLLVSFLAFGARDVIAATLMAVFAGSWLPYSLIMLSGAADGLQVLGVFNLALLCFGALMTAVTRPKRALWLVLAVSLPRWAATGLAGITGAEWLTRTSGALGLVVALVAMYTAFALMLEDMRSEQVLPIGRSGPAHLAVEGDLSVQLRNLERQAGVRRTL
;
A
#
# COMPACT_ATOMS: atom_id res chain seq x y z
N MET A 1 -62.10 80.44 -38.24
CA MET A 1 -62.14 80.60 -36.76
C MET A 1 -61.24 79.52 -36.20
N SER A 2 -59.99 79.83 -35.82
CA SER A 2 -59.56 80.34 -34.51
C SER A 2 -59.96 79.33 -33.40
N ALA A 3 -59.08 78.73 -32.59
CA ALA A 3 -57.85 79.26 -32.01
C ALA A 3 -56.82 78.17 -31.61
N ALA A 4 -55.68 78.63 -31.09
CA ALA A 4 -54.38 77.99 -30.89
C ALA A 4 -54.19 77.19 -29.58
N SER A 5 -53.29 76.18 -29.62
CA SER A 5 -52.17 75.76 -28.72
C SER A 5 -52.24 75.88 -27.16
N PRO A 6 -51.27 75.32 -26.36
CA PRO A 6 -50.41 74.11 -26.49
C PRO A 6 -50.11 73.34 -25.14
N ALA A 7 -49.33 72.24 -25.25
CA ALA A 7 -48.24 71.78 -24.35
C ALA A 7 -48.46 71.07 -22.98
N ALA A 8 -47.69 69.96 -22.85
CA ALA A 8 -47.03 69.34 -21.67
C ALA A 8 -47.94 68.68 -20.61
N ASP A 9 -47.57 67.59 -19.91
CA ASP A 9 -46.25 67.10 -19.49
C ASP A 9 -46.34 65.66 -18.92
N GLY A 10 -45.21 64.95 -18.88
CA GLY A 10 -44.84 63.84 -17.96
C GLY A 10 -45.76 62.60 -17.87
N GLY A 11 -45.39 61.39 -18.29
CA GLY A 11 -44.08 60.76 -18.12
C GLY A 11 -43.96 60.13 -16.73
N ASP A 12 -44.53 58.94 -16.52
CA ASP A 12 -44.25 58.10 -15.34
C ASP A 12 -44.37 56.61 -15.71
N THR A 13 -43.63 56.20 -16.74
CA THR A 13 -43.19 54.80 -16.85
C THR A 13 -42.02 54.62 -15.87
N PRO A 14 -42.10 53.68 -14.91
CA PRO A 14 -40.98 53.41 -14.04
C PRO A 14 -39.75 53.06 -14.90
N PRO A 15 -38.55 53.55 -14.55
CA PRO A 15 -37.36 53.27 -15.33
C PRO A 15 -37.18 51.76 -15.39
N THR A 16 -37.29 51.19 -16.60
CA THR A 16 -36.76 49.87 -16.90
C THR A 16 -35.29 49.89 -16.52
N LEU A 17 -34.97 49.24 -15.40
CA LEU A 17 -33.60 48.98 -14.99
C LEU A 17 -32.86 48.41 -16.21
N PRO A 18 -31.67 48.92 -16.55
CA PRO A 18 -30.89 48.32 -17.63
C PRO A 18 -30.74 46.82 -17.33
N ASP A 19 -30.98 45.99 -18.34
CA ASP A 19 -30.67 44.56 -18.31
C ASP A 19 -29.20 44.39 -17.94
N VAL A 20 -28.94 44.25 -16.63
CA VAL A 20 -27.64 43.87 -16.12
C VAL A 20 -27.47 42.44 -16.62
N PRO A 21 -26.51 42.16 -17.53
CA PRO A 21 -26.27 40.79 -17.98
C PRO A 21 -26.09 39.95 -16.72
N PRO A 22 -26.79 38.79 -16.59
CA PRO A 22 -26.81 38.01 -15.37
C PRO A 22 -25.37 37.87 -14.88
N GLY A 23 -25.09 38.53 -13.75
CA GLY A 23 -23.74 38.76 -13.28
C GLY A 23 -22.97 37.45 -13.36
N ARG A 24 -21.90 37.45 -14.16
CA ARG A 24 -20.96 36.34 -14.26
C ARG A 24 -20.66 35.93 -12.82
N ARG A 25 -21.21 34.80 -12.36
CA ARG A 25 -21.01 34.32 -10.98
C ARG A 25 -19.52 34.42 -10.74
N PHE A 26 -19.13 35.15 -9.70
CA PHE A 26 -17.74 35.22 -9.28
C PHE A 26 -17.38 33.80 -8.84
N GLU A 27 -16.93 32.96 -9.77
CA GLU A 27 -16.20 31.75 -9.44
C GLU A 27 -14.89 32.26 -8.86
N PRO A 28 -14.68 32.14 -7.53
CA PRO A 28 -13.42 32.55 -6.93
C PRO A 28 -12.32 31.84 -7.71
N ASP A 29 -11.26 32.55 -8.09
CA ASP A 29 -10.12 31.89 -8.73
C ASP A 29 -9.46 30.97 -7.70
N LEU A 30 -9.99 29.74 -7.60
CA LEU A 30 -9.58 28.71 -6.65
C LEU A 30 -8.09 28.40 -6.80
N ARG A 31 -7.49 28.67 -7.97
CA ARG A 31 -6.06 28.49 -8.21
C ARG A 31 -5.21 29.48 -7.42
N SER A 32 -5.68 30.72 -7.25
CA SER A 32 -5.01 31.74 -6.44
C SER A 32 -5.18 31.52 -4.93
N MET A 33 -6.25 30.83 -4.52
CA MET A 33 -6.56 30.54 -3.11
C MET A 33 -6.04 29.18 -2.64
N THR A 34 -5.73 28.25 -3.55
CA THR A 34 -5.26 26.90 -3.21
C THR A 34 -3.75 26.81 -3.25
N ARG A 35 -3.10 26.80 -2.07
CA ARG A 35 -1.68 26.44 -1.97
C ARG A 35 -1.52 24.92 -1.93
N ILE A 36 -0.98 24.34 -3.00
CA ILE A 36 -0.64 22.91 -3.07
C ILE A 36 0.78 22.73 -2.54
N ASN A 37 0.91 22.19 -1.32
CA ASN A 37 2.20 21.75 -0.79
C ASN A 37 2.39 20.26 -1.08
N LEU A 38 3.34 19.92 -1.96
CA LEU A 38 3.71 18.54 -2.22
C LEU A 38 4.78 18.10 -1.21
N ARG A 39 4.56 16.96 -0.54
CA ARG A 39 5.58 16.25 0.24
C ARG A 39 5.88 14.93 -0.47
N PRO A 40 6.84 14.90 -1.39
CA PRO A 40 7.24 13.64 -2.00
C PRO A 40 7.85 12.74 -0.93
N ILE A 41 7.34 11.52 -0.83
CA ILE A 41 7.83 10.47 0.06
C ILE A 41 8.35 9.35 -0.83
N ALA A 42 9.60 8.94 -0.62
CA ALA A 42 10.19 7.80 -1.32
C ALA A 42 9.39 6.53 -1.03
N SER A 43 9.29 5.62 -2.01
CA SER A 43 8.57 4.36 -1.80
C SER A 43 9.22 3.53 -0.69
N PRO A 44 8.51 3.20 0.40
CA PRO A 44 9.10 2.41 1.48
C PRO A 44 9.10 0.89 1.16
N MET A 45 8.56 0.49 0.02
CA MET A 45 8.34 -0.91 -0.35
C MET A 45 9.61 -1.75 -0.54
N PRO A 46 10.70 -1.24 -1.17
CA PRO A 46 11.93 -2.01 -1.28
C PRO A 46 12.47 -2.46 0.08
N LEU A 47 12.45 -1.57 1.08
CA LEU A 47 12.86 -1.90 2.45
C LEU A 47 11.98 -3.02 3.04
N GLY A 48 10.66 -2.94 2.86
CA GLY A 48 9.73 -3.97 3.34
C GLY A 48 9.97 -5.33 2.69
N PHE A 49 10.19 -5.37 1.38
CA PHE A 49 10.44 -6.62 0.66
C PHE A 49 11.81 -7.24 0.93
N PHE A 50 12.88 -6.44 1.02
CA PHE A 50 14.18 -6.96 1.46
C PHE A 50 14.12 -7.53 2.87
N THR A 51 13.37 -6.88 3.76
CA THR A 51 13.15 -7.36 5.12
C THR A 51 12.45 -8.74 5.14
N ILE A 52 11.37 -8.91 4.36
CA ILE A 52 10.70 -10.21 4.19
C ILE A 52 11.68 -11.26 3.66
N ALA A 53 12.47 -10.89 2.65
CA ALA A 53 13.39 -11.82 2.01
C ALA A 53 14.44 -12.33 2.98
N ILE A 54 15.13 -11.44 3.69
CA ILE A 54 16.18 -11.80 4.65
C ILE A 54 15.61 -12.66 5.77
N GLY A 55 14.46 -12.28 6.35
CA GLY A 55 13.80 -13.08 7.38
C GLY A 55 13.37 -14.46 6.89
N SER A 56 12.91 -14.55 5.63
CA SER A 56 12.50 -15.82 5.00
C SER A 56 13.69 -16.73 4.70
N VAL A 57 14.85 -16.18 4.31
CA VAL A 57 16.10 -16.95 4.17
C VAL A 57 16.50 -17.54 5.52
N MET A 58 16.59 -16.70 6.56
CA MET A 58 17.05 -17.14 7.87
C MET A 58 16.15 -18.23 8.47
N THR A 59 14.83 -18.03 8.42
CA THR A 59 13.86 -19.04 8.89
C THR A 59 13.82 -20.27 7.99
N GLY A 60 13.97 -20.10 6.67
CA GLY A 60 13.98 -21.20 5.70
C GLY A 60 15.20 -22.11 5.87
N CYS A 61 16.39 -21.54 6.06
CA CYS A 61 17.62 -22.29 6.33
C CYS A 61 17.51 -23.14 7.60
N LEU A 62 16.92 -22.60 8.67
CA LEU A 62 16.68 -23.36 9.90
C LEU A 62 15.70 -24.52 9.66
N GLN A 63 14.61 -24.30 8.93
CA GLN A 63 13.61 -25.32 8.65
C GLN A 63 14.09 -26.41 7.68
N LEU A 64 15.03 -26.09 6.79
CA LEU A 64 15.70 -27.04 5.91
C LEU A 64 16.79 -27.85 6.63
N GLY A 65 17.14 -27.48 7.87
CA GLY A 65 18.22 -28.12 8.62
C GLY A 65 19.63 -27.70 8.17
N ILE A 66 19.75 -26.58 7.45
CA ILE A 66 21.08 -25.99 7.14
C ILE A 66 21.73 -25.51 8.44
N PHE A 67 20.92 -24.97 9.35
CA PHE A 67 21.33 -24.68 10.72
C PHE A 67 20.81 -25.76 11.66
N ASP A 68 21.65 -26.14 12.62
CA ASP A 68 21.22 -27.01 13.72
C ASP A 68 20.20 -26.28 14.63
N GLN A 69 19.38 -27.04 15.34
CA GLN A 69 18.37 -26.51 16.26
C GLN A 69 18.99 -25.69 17.41
N THR A 70 20.26 -25.94 17.74
CA THR A 70 21.03 -25.12 18.70
C THR A 70 21.21 -23.68 18.23
N ALA A 71 21.18 -23.41 16.92
CA ALA A 71 21.29 -22.07 16.35
C ALA A 71 19.95 -21.30 16.32
N ARG A 72 18.85 -21.91 16.79
CA ARG A 72 17.50 -21.31 16.76
C ARG A 72 17.44 -19.91 17.36
N SER A 73 18.07 -19.69 18.51
CA SER A 73 18.09 -18.38 19.16
C SER A 73 18.86 -17.34 18.37
N ALA A 74 19.99 -17.73 17.75
CA ALA A 74 20.75 -16.85 16.88
C ALA A 74 19.91 -16.43 15.65
N VAL A 75 19.23 -17.38 15.01
CA VAL A 75 18.28 -17.09 13.91
C VAL A 75 17.20 -16.12 14.38
N ALA A 76 16.63 -16.32 15.57
CA ALA A 76 15.59 -15.46 16.09
C ALA A 76 16.04 -14.00 16.26
N PHE A 77 17.28 -13.77 16.72
CA PHE A 77 17.88 -12.43 16.82
C PHE A 77 18.12 -11.78 15.46
N THR A 78 18.45 -12.56 14.42
CA THR A 78 18.58 -12.01 13.06
C THR A 78 17.25 -11.62 12.43
N VAL A 79 16.16 -12.28 12.83
CA VAL A 79 14.81 -12.05 12.30
C VAL A 79 14.09 -10.94 13.08
N LEU A 80 14.41 -10.73 14.35
CA LEU A 80 13.74 -9.75 15.22
C LEU A 80 13.72 -8.31 14.65
N PRO A 81 14.81 -7.79 14.03
CA PRO A 81 14.80 -6.46 13.40
C PRO A 81 13.75 -6.31 12.29
N ALA A 82 13.29 -7.41 11.68
CA ALA A 82 12.26 -7.37 10.66
C ALA A 82 10.96 -6.76 11.17
N PHE A 83 10.61 -6.98 12.44
CA PHE A 83 9.48 -6.29 13.08
C PHE A 83 9.64 -4.77 13.01
N ALA A 84 10.77 -4.24 13.47
CA ALA A 84 10.99 -2.80 13.56
C ALA A 84 11.04 -2.13 12.18
N LEU A 85 11.78 -2.74 11.25
CA LEU A 85 11.90 -2.22 9.87
C LEU A 85 10.54 -2.22 9.16
N GLN A 86 9.78 -3.29 9.31
CA GLN A 86 8.51 -3.43 8.60
C GLN A 86 7.39 -2.59 9.24
N LEU A 87 7.46 -2.37 10.56
CA LEU A 87 6.62 -1.40 11.25
C LEU A 87 6.91 0.02 10.76
N LEU A 88 8.19 0.41 10.63
CA LEU A 88 8.57 1.70 10.06
C LEU A 88 8.04 1.88 8.64
N VAL A 89 8.21 0.86 7.78
CA VAL A 89 7.66 0.85 6.41
C VAL A 89 6.14 1.06 6.43
N SER A 90 5.43 0.43 7.38
CA SER A 90 3.98 0.59 7.48
C SER A 90 3.55 2.03 7.79
N PHE A 91 4.26 2.71 8.71
CA PHE A 91 4.01 4.12 9.03
C PHE A 91 4.27 5.03 7.82
N LEU A 92 5.36 4.81 7.10
CA LEU A 92 5.69 5.55 5.89
C LEU A 92 4.64 5.32 4.78
N ALA A 93 4.16 4.09 4.62
CA ALA A 93 3.13 3.74 3.65
C ALA A 93 1.77 4.40 3.98
N PHE A 94 1.39 4.49 5.26
CA PHE A 94 0.23 5.28 5.67
C PHE A 94 0.40 6.77 5.32
N GLY A 95 1.60 7.32 5.55
CA GLY A 95 1.94 8.68 5.15
C GLY A 95 1.83 8.92 3.64
N ALA A 96 2.18 7.92 2.83
CA ALA A 96 2.05 7.92 1.38
C ALA A 96 0.63 7.61 0.87
N ARG A 97 -0.36 7.45 1.77
CA ARG A 97 -1.74 7.04 1.47
C ARG A 97 -1.85 5.69 0.74
N ASP A 98 -0.87 4.82 0.93
CA ASP A 98 -0.89 3.46 0.43
C ASP A 98 -1.39 2.49 1.51
N VAL A 99 -2.73 2.43 1.67
CA VAL A 99 -3.37 1.60 2.69
C VAL A 99 -3.02 0.12 2.52
N ILE A 100 -2.93 -0.37 1.28
CA ILE A 100 -2.65 -1.79 1.00
C ILE A 100 -1.24 -2.14 1.49
N ALA A 101 -0.23 -1.35 1.10
CA ALA A 101 1.15 -1.56 1.57
C ALA A 101 1.24 -1.43 3.09
N ALA A 102 0.61 -0.40 3.66
CA ALA A 102 0.66 -0.14 5.08
C ALA A 102 0.08 -1.30 5.90
N THR A 103 -1.12 -1.79 5.53
CA THR A 103 -1.76 -2.93 6.20
C THR A 103 -0.91 -4.19 6.10
N LEU A 104 -0.39 -4.52 4.92
CA LEU A 104 0.43 -5.71 4.73
C LEU A 104 1.70 -5.65 5.58
N MET A 105 2.41 -4.52 5.54
CA MET A 105 3.67 -4.34 6.27
C MET A 105 3.44 -4.33 7.79
N ALA A 106 2.35 -3.73 8.28
CA ALA A 106 2.01 -3.77 9.70
C ALA A 106 1.71 -5.21 10.18
N VAL A 107 0.93 -5.98 9.41
CA VAL A 107 0.62 -7.37 9.75
C VAL A 107 1.87 -8.24 9.70
N PHE A 108 2.75 -8.05 8.70
CA PHE A 108 4.01 -8.78 8.62
C PHE A 108 4.96 -8.41 9.76
N ALA A 109 5.07 -7.13 10.12
CA ALA A 109 5.80 -6.71 11.31
C ALA A 109 5.28 -7.46 12.56
N GLY A 110 3.96 -7.43 12.76
CA GLY A 110 3.27 -8.14 13.83
C GLY A 110 3.43 -9.67 13.77
N SER A 111 3.86 -10.24 12.65
CA SER A 111 4.17 -11.66 12.53
C SER A 111 5.59 -12.02 12.94
N TRP A 112 6.57 -11.17 12.62
CA TRP A 112 7.98 -11.43 12.94
C TRP A 112 8.26 -11.35 14.43
N LEU A 113 7.59 -10.46 15.15
CA LEU A 113 7.80 -10.29 16.59
C LEU A 113 7.41 -11.55 17.39
N PRO A 114 6.18 -12.10 17.30
CA PRO A 114 5.83 -13.37 17.93
C PRO A 114 6.73 -14.53 17.47
N TYR A 115 7.08 -14.59 16.18
CA TYR A 115 7.99 -15.61 15.65
C TYR A 115 9.33 -15.61 16.39
N SER A 116 10.00 -14.46 16.44
CA SER A 116 11.29 -14.31 17.12
C SER A 116 11.18 -14.59 18.61
N LEU A 117 10.15 -14.08 19.28
CA LEU A 117 9.97 -14.29 20.72
C LEU A 117 9.71 -15.75 21.08
N ILE A 118 8.92 -16.47 20.29
CA ILE A 118 8.66 -17.90 20.50
C ILE A 118 9.93 -18.72 20.24
N MET A 119 10.69 -18.38 19.19
CA MET A 119 11.97 -19.03 18.91
C MET A 119 13.01 -18.81 20.02
N LEU A 120 13.04 -17.62 20.63
CA LEU A 120 13.94 -17.29 21.74
C LEU A 120 13.53 -17.93 23.07
N SER A 121 12.24 -17.90 23.39
CA SER A 121 11.73 -18.42 24.66
C SER A 121 11.65 -19.94 24.71
N GLY A 122 11.55 -20.59 23.55
CA GLY A 122 11.31 -22.04 23.50
C GLY A 122 9.99 -22.44 24.15
N ALA A 123 9.00 -21.55 24.13
CA ALA A 123 7.71 -21.74 24.80
C ALA A 123 7.09 -23.10 24.46
N ALA A 124 6.57 -23.78 25.49
CA ALA A 124 5.77 -24.99 25.32
C ALA A 124 4.60 -24.70 24.35
N ASP A 125 4.32 -25.64 23.46
CA ASP A 125 3.32 -25.53 22.38
C ASP A 125 3.51 -24.37 21.39
N GLY A 126 4.65 -23.67 21.44
CA GLY A 126 4.92 -22.52 20.58
C GLY A 126 4.81 -22.82 19.09
N LEU A 127 5.20 -24.03 18.67
CA LEU A 127 5.06 -24.48 17.28
C LEU A 127 3.60 -24.64 16.86
N GLN A 128 2.73 -25.15 17.74
CA GLN A 128 1.31 -25.32 17.46
C GLN A 128 0.60 -23.97 17.35
N VAL A 129 0.89 -23.04 18.27
CA VAL A 129 0.35 -21.67 18.25
C VAL A 129 0.83 -20.93 17.00
N LEU A 130 2.12 -21.01 16.66
CA LEU A 130 2.63 -20.45 15.41
C LEU A 130 1.98 -21.12 14.18
N GLY A 131 1.66 -22.40 14.25
CA GLY A 131 0.93 -23.12 13.20
C GLY A 131 -0.43 -22.47 12.91
N VAL A 132 -1.27 -22.31 13.94
CA VAL A 132 -2.58 -21.65 13.83
C VAL A 132 -2.43 -20.19 13.38
N PHE A 133 -1.43 -19.48 13.91
CA PHE A 133 -1.12 -18.11 13.51
C PHE A 133 -0.78 -17.99 12.02
N ASN A 134 -0.01 -18.94 11.45
CA ASN A 134 0.26 -18.96 10.01
C ASN A 134 -0.98 -19.28 9.18
N LEU A 135 -1.90 -20.12 9.66
CA LEU A 135 -3.16 -20.35 8.98
C LEU A 135 -4.05 -19.09 8.98
N ALA A 136 -4.02 -18.30 10.06
CA ALA A 136 -4.68 -17.00 10.06
C ALA A 136 -4.04 -16.03 9.05
N LEU A 137 -2.71 -16.01 8.95
CA LEU A 137 -1.99 -15.25 7.91
C LEU A 137 -2.31 -15.74 6.50
N LEU A 138 -2.51 -17.05 6.30
CA LEU A 138 -2.96 -17.61 5.02
C LEU A 138 -4.34 -17.05 4.63
N CYS A 139 -5.31 -17.05 5.55
CA CYS A 139 -6.64 -16.48 5.31
C CYS A 139 -6.56 -14.99 4.99
N PHE A 140 -5.81 -14.23 5.80
CA PHE A 140 -5.55 -12.81 5.55
C PHE A 140 -4.90 -12.58 4.18
N GLY A 141 -3.87 -13.35 3.86
CA GLY A 141 -3.15 -13.32 2.59
C GLY A 141 -4.07 -13.57 1.41
N ALA A 142 -4.91 -14.60 1.49
CA ALA A 142 -5.87 -14.93 0.44
C ALA A 142 -6.83 -13.75 0.19
N LEU A 143 -7.35 -13.11 1.25
CA LEU A 143 -8.18 -11.91 1.10
C LEU A 143 -7.40 -10.74 0.47
N MET A 144 -6.16 -10.51 0.91
CA MET A 144 -5.31 -9.44 0.36
C MET A 144 -4.92 -9.67 -1.10
N THR A 145 -4.77 -10.92 -1.55
CA THR A 145 -4.52 -11.20 -2.98
C THR A 145 -5.67 -10.74 -3.89
N ALA A 146 -6.91 -10.69 -3.40
CA ALA A 146 -8.04 -10.18 -4.19
C ALA A 146 -7.94 -8.67 -4.43
N VAL A 147 -7.45 -7.92 -3.44
CA VAL A 147 -7.40 -6.45 -3.46
C VAL A 147 -6.09 -5.93 -4.08
N THR A 148 -5.02 -6.71 -4.04
CA THR A 148 -3.68 -6.29 -4.49
C THR A 148 -3.42 -6.44 -5.98
N ARG A 149 -4.37 -6.97 -6.78
CA ARG A 149 -4.21 -7.19 -8.23
C ARG A 149 -3.64 -5.99 -9.03
N PRO A 150 -4.02 -4.72 -8.76
CA PRO A 150 -3.44 -3.57 -9.46
C PRO A 150 -1.93 -3.37 -9.20
N LYS A 151 -1.41 -3.93 -8.09
CA LYS A 151 -0.01 -3.85 -7.67
C LYS A 151 0.66 -5.20 -7.86
N ARG A 152 0.97 -5.55 -9.11
CA ARG A 152 1.46 -6.89 -9.48
C ARG A 152 2.65 -7.37 -8.65
N ALA A 153 3.63 -6.52 -8.36
CA ALA A 153 4.73 -6.80 -7.42
C ALA A 153 4.24 -7.40 -6.10
N LEU A 154 3.34 -6.68 -5.43
CA LEU A 154 2.82 -7.03 -4.12
C LEU A 154 1.92 -8.27 -4.19
N TRP A 155 1.12 -8.37 -5.25
CA TRP A 155 0.28 -9.52 -5.52
C TRP A 155 1.11 -10.81 -5.72
N LEU A 156 2.23 -10.72 -6.45
CA LEU A 156 3.07 -11.87 -6.78
C LEU A 156 3.79 -12.39 -5.52
N VAL A 157 4.35 -11.49 -4.71
CA VAL A 157 4.94 -11.85 -3.40
C VAL A 157 3.88 -12.52 -2.50
N LEU A 158 2.66 -11.99 -2.45
CA LEU A 158 1.58 -12.60 -1.67
C LEU A 158 1.18 -13.98 -2.18
N ALA A 159 0.98 -14.13 -3.50
CA ALA A 159 0.58 -15.39 -4.11
C ALA A 159 1.59 -16.51 -3.83
N VAL A 160 2.89 -16.18 -3.88
CA VAL A 160 3.98 -17.11 -3.55
C VAL A 160 4.08 -17.37 -2.04
N SER A 161 3.62 -16.45 -1.21
CA SER A 161 3.61 -16.61 0.26
C SER A 161 2.47 -17.51 0.76
N LEU A 162 1.37 -17.67 0.01
CA LEU A 162 0.24 -18.51 0.45
C LEU A 162 0.65 -19.98 0.67
N PRO A 163 1.30 -20.67 -0.30
CA PRO A 163 1.76 -22.04 -0.07
C PRO A 163 2.71 -22.15 1.13
N ARG A 164 3.56 -21.14 1.33
CA ARG A 164 4.48 -21.07 2.48
C ARG A 164 3.70 -21.04 3.79
N TRP A 165 2.72 -20.14 3.95
CA TRP A 165 1.92 -20.07 5.18
C TRP A 165 1.08 -21.33 5.40
N ALA A 166 0.54 -21.94 4.33
CA ALA A 166 -0.17 -23.21 4.42
C ALA A 166 0.75 -24.33 4.93
N ALA A 167 1.92 -24.52 4.32
CA ALA A 167 2.87 -25.55 4.72
C ALA A 167 3.37 -25.33 6.16
N THR A 168 3.68 -24.10 6.54
CA THR A 168 4.14 -23.74 7.89
C THR A 168 3.04 -23.95 8.93
N GLY A 169 1.81 -23.56 8.60
CA GLY A 169 0.67 -23.73 9.48
C GLY A 169 0.36 -25.20 9.76
N LEU A 170 0.33 -26.01 8.70
CA LEU A 170 0.13 -27.45 8.81
C LEU A 170 1.30 -28.14 9.51
N ALA A 171 2.55 -27.72 9.29
CA ALA A 171 3.72 -28.25 10.00
C ALA A 171 3.61 -28.04 11.51
N GLY A 172 3.19 -26.85 11.95
CA GLY A 172 3.03 -26.54 13.37
C GLY A 172 1.96 -27.37 14.07
N ILE A 173 0.88 -27.74 13.37
CA ILE A 173 -0.24 -28.52 13.93
C ILE A 173 0.03 -30.03 13.88
N THR A 174 0.59 -30.51 12.77
CA THR A 174 0.80 -31.96 12.55
C THR A 174 2.14 -32.47 13.08
N GLY A 175 3.12 -31.57 13.27
CA GLY A 175 4.49 -31.94 13.61
C GLY A 175 5.24 -32.66 12.48
N ALA A 176 4.67 -32.75 11.28
CA ALA A 176 5.26 -33.53 10.20
C ALA A 176 6.54 -32.87 9.66
N GLU A 177 7.67 -33.58 9.74
CA GLU A 177 8.98 -33.04 9.38
C GLU A 177 9.07 -32.65 7.90
N TRP A 178 8.46 -33.43 7.01
CA TRP A 178 8.46 -33.12 5.57
C TRP A 178 7.77 -31.78 5.28
N LEU A 179 6.70 -31.43 6.00
CA LEU A 179 6.03 -30.13 5.87
C LEU A 179 6.95 -29.00 6.34
N THR A 180 7.71 -29.21 7.42
CA THR A 180 8.71 -28.24 7.88
C THR A 180 9.76 -27.99 6.79
N ARG A 181 10.32 -29.04 6.18
CA ARG A 181 11.30 -28.89 5.08
C ARG A 181 10.69 -28.22 3.84
N THR A 182 9.48 -28.62 3.43
CA THR A 182 8.75 -28.00 2.32
C THR A 182 8.50 -26.52 2.60
N SER A 183 8.11 -26.18 3.83
CA SER A 183 7.89 -24.80 4.24
C SER A 183 9.19 -23.98 4.17
N GLY A 184 10.33 -24.57 4.53
CA GLY A 184 11.63 -23.92 4.41
C GLY A 184 12.01 -23.64 2.96
N ALA A 185 11.82 -24.62 2.06
CA ALA A 185 12.04 -24.45 0.62
C ALA A 185 11.14 -23.36 0.03
N LEU A 186 9.85 -23.35 0.38
CA LEU A 186 8.91 -22.29 -0.03
C LEU A 186 9.32 -20.93 0.53
N GLY A 187 9.88 -20.88 1.74
CA GLY A 187 10.44 -19.66 2.32
C GLY A 187 11.59 -19.08 1.48
N LEU A 188 12.47 -19.93 0.93
CA LEU A 188 13.52 -19.49 0.01
C LEU A 188 12.93 -18.97 -1.31
N VAL A 189 11.89 -19.61 -1.85
CA VAL A 189 11.21 -19.13 -3.06
C VAL A 189 10.58 -17.75 -2.81
N VAL A 190 9.88 -17.57 -1.69
CA VAL A 190 9.36 -16.26 -1.26
C VAL A 190 10.49 -15.23 -1.17
N ALA A 191 11.63 -15.60 -0.59
CA ALA A 191 12.77 -14.71 -0.46
C ALA A 191 13.32 -14.26 -1.83
N LEU A 192 13.49 -15.18 -2.78
CA LEU A 192 13.97 -14.86 -4.12
C LEU A 192 13.02 -13.90 -4.83
N VAL A 193 11.72 -14.18 -4.78
CA VAL A 193 10.69 -13.32 -5.39
C VAL A 193 10.66 -11.94 -4.74
N ALA A 194 10.74 -11.88 -3.40
CA ALA A 194 10.76 -10.62 -2.67
C ALA A 194 12.03 -9.80 -2.94
N MET A 195 13.22 -10.44 -2.99
CA MET A 195 14.46 -9.75 -3.36
C MET A 195 14.42 -9.20 -4.77
N TYR A 196 13.96 -10.00 -5.73
CA TYR A 196 13.79 -9.56 -7.12
C TYR A 196 12.84 -8.36 -7.19
N THR A 197 11.70 -8.44 -6.50
CA THR A 197 10.70 -7.36 -6.47
C THR A 197 11.27 -6.09 -5.83
N ALA A 198 11.98 -6.21 -4.71
CA ALA A 198 12.61 -5.09 -4.03
C ALA A 198 13.66 -4.40 -4.90
N PHE A 199 14.53 -5.20 -5.53
CA PHE A 199 15.58 -4.73 -6.42
C PHE A 199 14.99 -4.06 -7.66
N ALA A 200 13.97 -4.66 -8.28
CA ALA A 200 13.31 -4.08 -9.43
C ALA A 200 12.66 -2.72 -9.09
N LEU A 201 11.96 -2.62 -7.96
CA LEU A 201 11.36 -1.35 -7.52
C LEU A 201 12.40 -0.26 -7.24
N MET A 202 13.53 -0.64 -6.64
CA MET A 202 14.63 0.30 -6.38
C MET A 202 15.30 0.77 -7.67
N LEU A 203 15.46 -0.13 -8.64
CA LEU A 203 16.04 0.21 -9.94
C LEU A 203 15.13 1.15 -10.75
N GLU A 204 13.81 0.94 -10.71
CA GLU A 204 12.83 1.84 -11.33
C GLU A 204 12.87 3.23 -10.68
N ASP A 205 12.93 3.30 -9.35
CA ASP A 205 12.99 4.57 -8.62
C ASP A 205 14.28 5.36 -8.95
N MET A 206 15.42 4.67 -9.04
CA MET A 206 16.71 5.29 -9.39
C MET A 206 16.81 5.71 -10.86
N ARG A 207 16.19 4.97 -11.79
CA ARG A 207 16.32 5.22 -13.24
C ARG A 207 15.14 5.98 -13.84
N SER A 208 14.07 6.22 -13.08
CA SER A 208 12.83 6.87 -13.55
C SER A 208 12.15 6.19 -14.75
N GLU A 209 12.56 4.97 -15.08
CA GLU A 209 12.07 4.16 -16.20
C GLU A 209 11.81 2.73 -15.72
N GLN A 210 10.85 2.03 -16.34
CA GLN A 210 10.62 0.61 -16.07
C GLN A 210 11.75 -0.23 -16.67
N VAL A 211 12.74 -0.58 -15.86
CA VAL A 211 13.92 -1.33 -16.32
C VAL A 211 13.75 -2.85 -16.22
N LEU A 212 12.88 -3.32 -15.32
CA LEU A 212 12.57 -4.73 -15.14
C LEU A 212 11.06 -4.95 -15.20
N PRO A 213 10.56 -6.07 -15.76
CA PRO A 213 9.13 -6.30 -15.91
C PRO A 213 8.48 -6.56 -14.54
N ILE A 214 8.04 -5.50 -13.86
CA ILE A 214 7.22 -5.59 -12.63
C ILE A 214 5.72 -5.66 -12.99
N GLY A 215 5.39 -5.66 -14.28
CA GLY A 215 4.04 -5.83 -14.78
C GLY A 215 3.12 -4.70 -14.30
N ARG A 216 3.51 -3.44 -14.48
CA ARG A 216 2.59 -2.32 -14.26
C ARG A 216 1.50 -2.38 -15.33
N SER A 217 0.26 -2.66 -14.95
CA SER A 217 -0.90 -2.52 -15.84
C SER A 217 -1.98 -1.70 -15.17
N GLY A 218 -2.39 -0.60 -15.81
CA GLY A 218 -3.52 0.22 -15.39
C GLY A 218 -3.16 1.70 -15.14
N PRO A 219 -3.98 2.43 -14.35
CA PRO A 219 -4.02 3.90 -14.29
C PRO A 219 -2.72 4.60 -13.87
N ALA A 220 -1.71 3.85 -13.42
CA ALA A 220 -0.36 4.36 -13.21
C ALA A 220 0.36 4.77 -14.51
N HIS A 221 0.00 4.25 -15.68
CA HIS A 221 0.50 4.75 -16.97
C HIS A 221 -0.12 6.11 -17.30
N LEU A 222 -1.43 6.23 -17.08
CA LEU A 222 -2.21 7.45 -17.33
C LEU A 222 -1.90 8.59 -16.33
N ALA A 223 -1.37 8.30 -15.14
CA ALA A 223 -0.92 9.33 -14.20
C ALA A 223 0.44 9.96 -14.57
N VAL A 224 1.23 9.30 -15.42
CA VAL A 224 2.50 9.83 -15.93
C VAL A 224 2.29 10.59 -17.24
N GLU A 225 1.31 10.17 -18.06
CA GLU A 225 1.02 10.79 -19.37
C GLU A 225 -0.21 11.71 -19.38
N GLY A 226 -1.06 11.67 -18.35
CA GLY A 226 -2.37 12.32 -18.36
C GLY A 226 -2.41 13.72 -17.76
N ASP A 227 -3.20 14.58 -18.39
CA ASP A 227 -3.48 15.96 -18.02
C ASP A 227 -3.95 16.11 -16.55
N LEU A 228 -3.52 17.19 -15.89
CA LEU A 228 -3.72 17.48 -14.47
C LEU A 228 -5.22 17.42 -14.06
N SER A 229 -6.11 17.72 -15.02
CA SER A 229 -7.57 17.68 -14.89
C SER A 229 -8.14 16.27 -14.68
N VAL A 230 -7.44 15.23 -15.13
CA VAL A 230 -7.82 13.81 -14.97
C VAL A 230 -7.37 13.29 -13.60
N GLN A 231 -6.21 13.75 -13.12
CA GLN A 231 -5.66 13.36 -11.81
C GLN A 231 -6.47 13.96 -10.66
N LEU A 232 -6.94 15.21 -10.80
CA LEU A 232 -7.78 15.88 -9.80
C LEU A 232 -9.19 15.30 -9.66
N ARG A 233 -9.75 14.72 -10.73
CA ARG A 233 -11.13 14.19 -10.76
C ARG A 233 -11.35 12.98 -9.84
N ASN A 234 -10.28 12.24 -9.55
CA ASN A 234 -10.33 11.08 -8.66
C ASN A 234 -9.95 11.42 -7.21
N LEU A 235 -9.31 12.56 -6.96
CA LEU A 235 -8.96 13.04 -5.62
C LEU A 235 -10.21 13.42 -4.81
N GLU A 236 -11.27 13.95 -5.43
CA GLU A 236 -12.56 14.23 -4.78
C GLU A 236 -13.25 13.01 -4.17
N ARG A 237 -12.89 11.80 -4.63
CA ARG A 237 -13.50 10.53 -4.15
C ARG A 237 -12.63 9.80 -3.13
N GLN A 238 -11.47 10.33 -2.75
CA GLN A 238 -10.61 9.71 -1.75
C GLN A 238 -11.14 9.94 -0.33
N ALA A 239 -11.07 8.89 0.49
CA ALA A 239 -11.42 8.96 1.91
C ALA A 239 -10.60 10.05 2.62
N GLY A 240 -11.27 10.97 3.31
CA GLY A 240 -10.66 12.10 4.01
C GLY A 240 -10.89 13.47 3.36
N VAL A 241 -11.40 13.54 2.12
CA VAL A 241 -11.87 14.81 1.53
C VAL A 241 -13.31 15.04 2.00
N ARG A 242 -13.50 15.91 3.00
CA ARG A 242 -14.84 16.35 3.39
C ARG A 242 -15.34 17.31 2.31
N ARG A 243 -16.48 16.98 1.68
CA ARG A 243 -17.25 17.97 0.90
C ARG A 243 -17.67 19.07 1.86
N THR A 244 -16.96 20.19 1.85
CA THR A 244 -17.51 21.43 2.38
C THR A 244 -18.55 21.88 1.38
N LEU A 245 -19.81 21.72 1.77
CA LEU A 245 -20.98 22.33 1.13
C LEU A 245 -20.82 23.85 1.08
#